data_AF-A0A354WF99-F1
#
_entry.id   AF-A0A354WF99-F1
#
_cell.length_a   1.000
_cell.length_b   1.000
_cell.length_c   1.000
_cell.angle_alpha   90.00
_cell.angle_beta   90.00
_cell.angle_gamma   90.00
#
_symmetry.space_group_name_H-M   'P 1'
#
loop_
_entity.id
_entity.type
_entity.pdbx_description
1 polymer ?
#
loop_
_entity_poly.entity_id
_entity_poly.type
_entity_poly.pdbx_seq_one_letter_code
_entity_poly.pdbx_strand_id
1 'polypeptide(L)'
;MVDSNSVPLMFRAQIETRSQIQRLIPRQEDQQAYIWAEEWMEAIGAQNPEFSDKIQVKSYLITWRFITNSGQDEGVIRPVIGARGYPYYPGASMKGAFLRACTSQEGLKYCGGTVGTETKPGLLRFHGGYPKNTDWKDEDQLVDVVHPQENWQVKNSGNHAAFIQISLYKPELIFGISCQKSLEDTEWETIWKIWEKALGRGIGSRVSAGYGQPKIHPENSLLTVHLKGQGLASQLINKEGEFRANMFKAALRGHTLRLLSGVTNESTAEELTKHLWGGFAGANGSIVGKLGIAFQANNLELDDFTYTPNHNPFSMPIYDLKNGQLDILLMGNLSEPQQIPYRNFVLRLIKFALLLGGFGKSWRRIDHRMFFDEYLENGNKPMIGCHWEFISPSLKFYCPVQELGDITRFLNDIHSKTKTWVSQTQGKQLSPQGANWREAWHPQNVQVWGRIAENKFDSIAVDWFHGNYNGSRKIKQSDLTGQMGRIGRIWHRMCPRYIVVDNRIKRVPKEYVELLTIFPDSSQQTQDFLRFLAQSGEFKKLWGGS
;
A
#
# COMPACT_ATOMS: atom_id res chain seq x y z
N MET A 1 -39.45 -22.53 18.35
CA MET A 1 -38.40 -21.50 18.16
C MET A 1 -38.21 -21.36 16.67
N VAL A 2 -38.27 -20.13 16.13
CA VAL A 2 -37.90 -19.88 14.73
C VAL A 2 -36.42 -20.26 14.60
N ASP A 3 -36.08 -21.06 13.60
CA ASP A 3 -34.68 -21.42 13.32
C ASP A 3 -33.89 -20.11 13.09
N SER A 4 -32.88 -19.86 13.91
CA SER A 4 -32.04 -18.66 13.77
C SER A 4 -31.37 -18.58 12.39
N ASN A 5 -31.28 -19.70 11.67
CA ASN A 5 -30.76 -19.76 10.31
C ASN A 5 -31.70 -19.19 9.25
N SER A 6 -32.98 -18.91 9.57
CA SER A 6 -33.93 -18.30 8.62
C SER A 6 -33.95 -16.77 8.65
N VAL A 7 -33.21 -16.14 9.57
CA VAL A 7 -33.10 -14.67 9.70
C VAL A 7 -31.94 -14.20 8.83
N PRO A 8 -32.05 -13.18 7.96
CA PRO A 8 -30.91 -12.71 7.17
C PRO A 8 -29.71 -12.32 8.03
N LEU A 9 -28.48 -12.58 7.55
CA LEU A 9 -27.24 -12.42 8.30
C LEU A 9 -27.05 -11.01 8.85
N MET A 10 -27.54 -10.00 8.13
CA MET A 10 -27.50 -8.59 8.56
C MET A 10 -28.23 -8.35 9.89
N PHE A 11 -29.27 -9.11 10.20
CA PHE A 11 -30.08 -8.93 11.41
C PHE A 11 -29.64 -9.86 12.56
N ARG A 12 -28.59 -10.66 12.35
CA ARG A 12 -28.03 -11.54 13.38
C ARG A 12 -26.97 -10.81 14.20
N ALA A 13 -26.95 -11.06 15.51
CA ALA A 13 -25.93 -10.53 16.40
C ALA A 13 -24.53 -11.05 16.01
N GLN A 14 -23.54 -10.13 15.95
CA GLN A 14 -22.16 -10.42 15.53
C GLN A 14 -21.33 -11.11 16.63
N ILE A 15 -21.77 -12.28 17.09
CA ILE A 15 -21.08 -13.13 18.08
C ILE A 15 -20.69 -14.49 17.49
N GLU A 16 -19.65 -15.11 18.03
CA GLU A 16 -18.94 -16.28 17.45
C GLU A 16 -19.84 -17.46 17.08
N THR A 17 -20.96 -17.63 17.80
CA THR A 17 -21.92 -18.72 17.59
C THR A 17 -23.12 -18.35 16.70
N ARG A 18 -23.20 -17.12 16.19
CA ARG A 18 -24.36 -16.62 15.42
C ARG A 18 -24.00 -15.98 14.08
N SER A 19 -23.10 -15.00 14.09
CA SER A 19 -22.70 -14.24 12.90
C SER A 19 -21.34 -13.59 13.13
N GLN A 20 -20.45 -13.68 12.15
CA GLN A 20 -19.07 -13.20 12.16
C GLN A 20 -18.68 -12.75 10.75
N ILE A 21 -19.50 -11.89 10.12
CA ILE A 21 -19.28 -11.39 8.74
C ILE A 21 -17.88 -10.77 8.60
N GLN A 22 -17.39 -10.10 9.65
CA GLN A 22 -16.08 -9.42 9.65
C GLN A 22 -14.87 -10.34 9.85
N ARG A 23 -15.04 -11.62 10.20
CA ARG A 23 -13.93 -12.52 10.49
C ARG A 23 -13.85 -13.61 9.43
N LEU A 24 -12.62 -13.90 9.02
CA LEU A 24 -12.33 -15.13 8.30
C LEU A 24 -12.51 -16.32 9.27
N ILE A 25 -13.43 -17.22 8.96
CA ILE A 25 -13.66 -18.47 9.70
C ILE A 25 -12.78 -19.56 9.06
N PRO A 26 -11.71 -20.03 9.73
CA PRO A 26 -10.79 -20.98 9.12
C PRO A 26 -11.49 -22.28 8.72
N ARG A 27 -11.15 -22.82 7.54
CA ARG A 27 -11.65 -24.10 7.00
C ARG A 27 -13.14 -24.16 6.65
N GLN A 28 -13.85 -23.05 6.79
CA GLN A 28 -15.21 -22.94 6.25
C GLN A 28 -15.13 -22.62 4.76
N GLU A 29 -15.84 -23.41 3.94
CA GLU A 29 -15.92 -23.20 2.49
C GLU A 29 -16.62 -21.87 2.19
N ASP A 30 -17.87 -21.73 2.65
CA ASP A 30 -18.65 -20.51 2.44
C ASP A 30 -18.50 -19.54 3.61
N GLN A 31 -17.69 -18.50 3.40
CA GLN A 31 -17.56 -17.45 4.42
C GLN A 31 -18.86 -16.66 4.52
N GLN A 32 -19.29 -16.34 5.74
CA GLN A 32 -20.54 -15.60 6.00
C GLN A 32 -20.60 -14.23 5.30
N ALA A 33 -19.45 -13.65 4.93
CA ALA A 33 -19.41 -12.42 4.16
C ALA A 33 -19.92 -12.56 2.72
N TYR A 34 -19.69 -13.71 2.07
CA TYR A 34 -20.22 -14.01 0.74
C TYR A 34 -21.73 -14.20 0.83
N ILE A 35 -22.20 -15.06 1.73
CA ILE A 35 -23.63 -15.26 1.99
C ILE A 35 -24.35 -13.93 2.26
N TRP A 36 -23.76 -13.02 3.05
CA TRP A 36 -24.34 -11.70 3.27
C TRP A 36 -24.35 -10.81 2.01
N ALA A 37 -23.31 -10.90 1.18
CA ALA A 37 -23.25 -10.17 -0.08
C ALA A 37 -24.32 -10.68 -1.08
N GLU A 38 -24.52 -12.00 -1.16
CA GLU A 38 -25.60 -12.64 -1.91
C GLU A 38 -26.99 -12.14 -1.43
N GLU A 39 -27.28 -12.29 -0.13
CA GLU A 39 -28.53 -11.81 0.49
C GLU A 39 -28.78 -10.32 0.18
N TRP A 40 -27.73 -9.49 0.24
CA TRP A 40 -27.83 -8.07 -0.07
C TRP A 40 -28.19 -7.86 -1.55
N MET A 41 -27.52 -8.54 -2.48
CA MET A 41 -27.76 -8.39 -3.91
C MET A 41 -29.14 -8.86 -4.35
N GLU A 42 -29.64 -9.97 -3.79
CA GLU A 42 -30.98 -10.47 -4.05
C GLU A 42 -32.06 -9.47 -3.63
N ALA A 43 -31.81 -8.72 -2.55
CA ALA A 43 -32.74 -7.74 -2.01
C ALA A 43 -32.69 -6.37 -2.72
N ILE A 44 -31.74 -6.13 -3.63
CA ILE A 44 -31.60 -4.84 -4.32
C ILE A 44 -32.71 -4.66 -5.36
N GLY A 45 -33.25 -3.44 -5.43
CA GLY A 45 -34.26 -3.09 -6.43
C GLY A 45 -33.74 -3.23 -7.87
N ALA A 46 -34.61 -3.69 -8.76
CA ALA A 46 -34.27 -3.98 -10.17
C ALA A 46 -33.76 -2.76 -10.95
N GLN A 47 -34.19 -1.55 -10.61
CA GLN A 47 -33.84 -0.32 -11.32
C GLN A 47 -32.85 0.52 -10.51
N ASN A 48 -31.78 0.96 -11.16
CA ASN A 48 -30.81 1.89 -10.60
C ASN A 48 -31.50 3.17 -10.08
N PRO A 49 -31.02 3.77 -8.97
CA PRO A 49 -31.47 5.09 -8.55
C PRO A 49 -31.06 6.14 -9.58
N GLU A 50 -32.03 6.90 -10.08
CA GLU A 50 -31.80 8.00 -11.03
C GLU A 50 -32.01 9.35 -10.34
N PHE A 51 -31.16 10.31 -10.69
CA PHE A 51 -31.38 11.70 -10.32
C PHE A 51 -32.44 12.30 -11.25
N SER A 52 -33.28 13.20 -10.74
CA SER A 52 -34.23 13.92 -11.58
C SER A 52 -33.53 14.94 -12.47
N ASP A 53 -34.17 15.34 -13.57
CA ASP A 53 -33.64 16.29 -14.57
C ASP A 53 -33.28 17.68 -13.99
N LYS A 54 -33.74 17.99 -12.77
CA LYS A 54 -33.45 19.23 -12.06
C LYS A 54 -32.13 19.20 -11.28
N ILE A 55 -31.46 18.07 -11.24
CA ILE A 55 -30.21 17.85 -10.51
C ILE A 55 -29.06 17.85 -11.52
N GLN A 56 -28.05 18.67 -11.26
CA GLN A 56 -26.81 18.65 -12.04
C GLN A 56 -26.00 17.44 -11.63
N VAL A 57 -25.53 16.67 -12.62
CA VAL A 57 -24.81 15.42 -12.39
C VAL A 57 -23.48 15.37 -13.11
N LYS A 58 -22.49 14.71 -12.48
CA LYS A 58 -21.23 14.31 -13.11
C LYS A 58 -20.80 12.93 -12.63
N SER A 59 -20.15 12.18 -13.52
CA SER A 59 -19.65 10.83 -13.24
C SER A 59 -18.13 10.81 -13.12
N TYR A 60 -17.63 9.98 -12.21
CA TYR A 60 -16.19 9.83 -11.96
C TYR A 60 -15.84 8.37 -11.69
N LEU A 61 -14.77 7.90 -12.33
CA LEU A 61 -14.23 6.55 -12.13
C LEU A 61 -13.30 6.50 -10.91
N ILE A 62 -13.53 5.52 -10.03
CA ILE A 62 -12.60 5.16 -8.97
C ILE A 62 -11.60 4.11 -9.50
N THR A 63 -10.31 4.30 -9.23
CA THR A 63 -9.23 3.53 -9.87
C THR A 63 -9.01 2.14 -9.28
N TRP A 64 -9.52 1.89 -8.08
CA TRP A 64 -9.40 0.62 -7.36
C TRP A 64 -10.63 0.36 -6.49
N ARG A 65 -10.52 0.06 -5.20
CA ARG A 65 -11.65 -0.26 -4.32
C ARG A 65 -12.25 0.99 -3.67
N PHE A 66 -13.57 1.00 -3.46
CA PHE A 66 -14.30 2.09 -2.80
C PHE A 66 -15.13 1.58 -1.61
N ILE A 67 -15.08 2.30 -0.49
CA ILE A 67 -15.78 1.96 0.76
C ILE A 67 -16.26 3.25 1.42
N THR A 68 -17.53 3.31 1.85
CA THR A 68 -18.08 4.47 2.57
C THR A 68 -18.13 4.27 4.08
N ASN A 69 -18.20 3.02 4.56
CA ASN A 69 -18.37 2.61 5.96
C ASN A 69 -19.67 3.16 6.58
N SER A 70 -20.69 2.31 6.69
CA SER A 70 -22.01 2.70 7.21
C SER A 70 -21.99 3.18 8.67
N GLY A 71 -21.06 2.67 9.49
CA GLY A 71 -21.01 2.94 10.92
C GLY A 71 -22.24 2.46 11.71
N GLN A 72 -23.13 1.68 11.08
CA GLN A 72 -24.34 1.15 11.72
C GLN A 72 -24.04 -0.06 12.61
N ASP A 73 -23.00 -0.82 12.28
CA ASP A 73 -22.59 -2.02 13.00
C ASP A 73 -21.15 -1.84 13.47
N GLU A 74 -20.88 -2.06 14.76
CA GLU A 74 -19.53 -1.97 15.32
C GLU A 74 -18.58 -3.02 14.72
N GLY A 75 -19.13 -4.17 14.32
CA GLY A 75 -18.37 -5.34 13.85
C GLY A 75 -18.01 -5.32 12.37
N VAL A 76 -18.82 -4.73 11.48
CA VAL A 76 -18.73 -4.95 10.03
C VAL A 76 -18.53 -3.65 9.28
N ILE A 77 -17.43 -3.55 8.51
CA ILE A 77 -17.22 -2.44 7.58
C ILE A 77 -17.94 -2.77 6.27
N ARG A 78 -19.04 -2.08 6.01
CA ARG A 78 -19.84 -2.22 4.79
C ARG A 78 -20.23 -0.87 4.18
N PRO A 79 -20.61 -0.80 2.89
CA PRO A 79 -21.12 0.42 2.29
C PRO A 79 -22.34 0.97 3.05
N VAL A 80 -22.49 2.29 3.05
CA VAL A 80 -23.78 2.93 3.30
C VAL A 80 -24.75 2.47 2.21
N ILE A 81 -25.92 1.98 2.63
CA ILE A 81 -26.98 1.54 1.74
C ILE A 81 -28.02 2.66 1.62
N GLY A 82 -28.23 3.14 0.39
CA GLY A 82 -29.16 4.20 0.03
C GLY A 82 -30.46 3.65 -0.56
N ALA A 83 -31.06 4.42 -1.47
CA ALA A 83 -32.34 4.08 -2.08
C ALA A 83 -32.31 2.70 -2.76
N ARG A 84 -33.39 1.93 -2.60
CA ARG A 84 -33.57 0.60 -3.23
C ARG A 84 -32.47 -0.42 -2.91
N GLY A 85 -31.73 -0.24 -1.82
CA GLY A 85 -30.65 -1.14 -1.42
C GLY A 85 -29.30 -0.86 -2.10
N TYR A 86 -29.18 0.19 -2.92
CA TYR A 86 -27.92 0.48 -3.61
C TYR A 86 -26.85 1.07 -2.68
N PRO A 87 -25.56 0.78 -2.88
CA PRO A 87 -24.51 1.44 -2.16
C PRO A 87 -24.47 2.92 -2.51
N TYR A 88 -24.12 3.74 -1.53
CA TYR A 88 -24.31 5.18 -1.61
C TYR A 88 -23.16 5.92 -0.93
N TYR A 89 -22.73 7.03 -1.52
CA TYR A 89 -21.89 8.02 -0.88
C TYR A 89 -22.76 9.16 -0.36
N PRO A 90 -22.89 9.34 0.98
CA PRO A 90 -23.82 10.31 1.54
C PRO A 90 -23.63 11.74 1.05
N GLY A 91 -24.74 12.43 0.77
CA GLY A 91 -24.74 13.86 0.46
C GLY A 91 -24.11 14.72 1.57
N ALA A 92 -24.24 14.30 2.83
CA ALA A 92 -23.54 14.93 3.95
C ALA A 92 -22.00 14.76 3.86
N SER A 93 -21.52 13.57 3.50
CA SER A 93 -20.09 13.30 3.27
C SER A 93 -19.57 14.07 2.06
N MET A 94 -20.38 14.17 1.00
CA MET A 94 -20.09 15.00 -0.18
C MET A 94 -19.97 16.48 0.20
N LYS A 95 -20.95 17.02 0.92
CA LYS A 95 -20.91 18.40 1.46
C LYS A 95 -19.67 18.64 2.32
N GLY A 96 -19.36 17.72 3.23
CA GLY A 96 -18.18 17.83 4.09
C GLY A 96 -16.85 17.81 3.33
N ALA A 97 -16.74 16.97 2.29
CA ALA A 97 -15.56 16.94 1.43
C ALA A 97 -15.45 18.21 0.58
N PHE A 98 -16.57 18.66 0.00
CA PHE A 98 -16.67 19.90 -0.77
C PHE A 98 -16.27 21.12 0.07
N LEU A 99 -16.81 21.25 1.27
CA LEU A 99 -16.50 22.34 2.20
C LEU A 99 -15.00 22.42 2.54
N ARG A 100 -14.32 21.27 2.68
CA ARG A 100 -12.87 21.23 2.93
C ARG A 100 -12.02 21.66 1.73
N ALA A 101 -12.59 21.69 0.54
CA ALA A 101 -11.94 22.16 -0.68
C ALA A 101 -12.22 23.64 -0.97
N CYS A 102 -13.26 24.21 -0.37
CA CYS A 102 -13.61 25.63 -0.46
C CYS A 102 -12.63 26.55 0.29
N THR A 103 -12.52 27.78 -0.18
CA THR A 103 -12.17 28.95 0.64
C THR A 103 -13.27 29.25 1.66
N SER A 104 -12.99 30.08 2.66
CA SER A 104 -13.99 30.46 3.67
C SER A 104 -15.24 31.13 3.06
N GLN A 105 -15.07 31.94 2.02
CA GLN A 105 -16.17 32.62 1.33
C GLN A 105 -17.02 31.64 0.52
N GLU A 106 -16.39 30.75 -0.26
CA GLU A 106 -17.08 29.70 -1.01
C GLU A 106 -17.82 28.74 -0.09
N GLY A 107 -17.20 28.36 1.04
CA GLY A 107 -17.80 27.48 2.03
C GLY A 107 -19.08 28.08 2.61
N LEU A 108 -19.03 29.35 3.02
CA LEU A 108 -20.22 30.06 3.51
C LEU A 108 -21.29 30.20 2.43
N LYS A 109 -20.92 30.56 1.19
CA LYS A 109 -21.85 30.73 0.07
C LYS A 109 -22.56 29.42 -0.30
N TYR A 110 -21.80 28.35 -0.54
CA TYR A 110 -22.32 27.11 -1.11
C TYR A 110 -22.84 26.14 -0.05
N CYS A 111 -22.15 26.01 1.08
CA CYS A 111 -22.48 25.04 2.12
C CYS A 111 -23.26 25.65 3.30
N GLY A 112 -23.21 26.97 3.46
CA GLY A 112 -23.77 27.66 4.62
C GLY A 112 -22.86 27.56 5.84
N GLY A 113 -23.24 28.23 6.92
CA GLY A 113 -22.46 28.29 8.15
C GLY A 113 -22.96 29.36 9.10
N THR A 114 -22.25 29.56 10.20
CA THR A 114 -22.59 30.56 11.21
C THR A 114 -21.84 31.87 10.94
N VAL A 115 -22.56 33.00 10.95
CA VAL A 115 -22.00 34.34 10.84
C VAL A 115 -22.45 35.14 12.06
N GLY A 116 -21.54 35.41 13.00
CA GLY A 116 -21.91 35.93 14.31
C GLY A 116 -22.70 34.89 15.10
N THR A 117 -23.95 35.21 15.45
CA THR A 117 -24.88 34.30 16.13
C THR A 117 -25.92 33.67 15.19
N GLU A 118 -25.96 34.09 13.91
CA GLU A 118 -26.96 33.64 12.95
C GLU A 118 -26.42 32.48 12.09
N THR A 119 -27.27 31.47 11.87
CA THR A 119 -26.96 30.37 10.95
C THR A 119 -27.55 30.69 9.58
N LYS A 120 -26.69 30.75 8.56
CA LYS A 120 -27.09 31.01 7.16
C LYS A 120 -27.12 29.70 6.38
N PRO A 121 -28.23 29.38 5.68
CA PRO A 121 -28.29 28.21 4.81
C PRO A 121 -27.36 28.40 3.61
N GLY A 122 -26.78 27.30 3.14
CA GLY A 122 -26.00 27.28 1.91
C GLY A 122 -26.89 27.30 0.68
N LEU A 123 -26.34 27.76 -0.44
CA LEU A 123 -27.01 27.77 -1.73
C LEU A 123 -27.25 26.37 -2.31
N LEU A 124 -26.34 25.42 -2.05
CA LEU A 124 -26.35 24.10 -2.67
C LEU A 124 -26.95 23.01 -1.78
N ARG A 125 -27.66 22.08 -2.42
CA ARG A 125 -28.07 20.79 -1.87
C ARG A 125 -27.25 19.68 -2.51
N PHE A 126 -26.59 18.89 -1.67
CA PHE A 126 -25.74 17.77 -2.08
C PHE A 126 -26.53 16.48 -1.96
N HIS A 127 -26.73 15.78 -3.08
CA HIS A 127 -27.51 14.54 -3.12
C HIS A 127 -26.64 13.29 -2.92
N GLY A 128 -25.32 13.44 -2.88
CA GLY A 128 -24.39 12.32 -2.74
C GLY A 128 -24.12 11.66 -4.08
N GLY A 129 -23.71 10.38 -4.05
CA GLY A 129 -23.43 9.64 -5.27
C GLY A 129 -23.76 8.15 -5.20
N TYR A 130 -24.12 7.60 -6.34
CA TYR A 130 -24.45 6.19 -6.56
C TYR A 130 -23.53 5.58 -7.62
N PRO A 131 -23.34 4.25 -7.65
CA PRO A 131 -22.83 3.60 -8.85
C PRO A 131 -23.70 3.95 -10.05
N LYS A 132 -23.07 4.31 -11.16
CA LYS A 132 -23.77 4.69 -12.39
C LYS A 132 -24.43 3.48 -13.07
N ASN A 133 -23.84 2.30 -12.91
CA ASN A 133 -24.30 1.05 -13.50
C ASN A 133 -24.27 -0.08 -12.47
N THR A 134 -24.51 -1.31 -12.91
CA THR A 134 -24.54 -2.51 -12.07
C THR A 134 -23.23 -3.30 -12.08
N ASP A 135 -22.16 -2.79 -12.71
CA ASP A 135 -20.87 -3.51 -12.86
C ASP A 135 -20.22 -3.83 -11.52
N TRP A 136 -20.63 -3.13 -10.45
CA TRP A 136 -20.18 -3.39 -9.09
C TRP A 136 -20.86 -4.60 -8.43
N LYS A 137 -21.97 -5.11 -8.99
CA LYS A 137 -22.74 -6.26 -8.47
C LYS A 137 -22.08 -7.58 -8.84
N ASP A 138 -20.85 -7.73 -8.39
CA ASP A 138 -20.06 -8.95 -8.52
C ASP A 138 -19.72 -9.40 -7.10
N GLU A 139 -20.38 -10.47 -6.63
CA GLU A 139 -20.25 -10.97 -5.26
C GLU A 139 -18.81 -11.28 -4.91
N ASP A 140 -18.12 -11.93 -5.84
CA ASP A 140 -16.74 -12.36 -5.72
C ASP A 140 -15.81 -11.17 -5.51
N GLN A 141 -16.19 -10.01 -6.05
CA GLN A 141 -15.45 -8.76 -5.92
C GLN A 141 -15.92 -7.86 -4.77
N LEU A 142 -17.08 -8.12 -4.15
CA LEU A 142 -17.61 -7.33 -3.02
C LEU A 142 -16.86 -7.63 -1.72
N VAL A 143 -16.54 -8.90 -1.48
CA VAL A 143 -15.87 -9.35 -0.26
C VAL A 143 -14.37 -9.06 -0.33
N ASP A 144 -13.92 -8.14 0.52
CA ASP A 144 -12.54 -7.67 0.57
C ASP A 144 -11.89 -8.01 1.92
N VAL A 145 -10.56 -8.08 1.94
CA VAL A 145 -9.77 -8.46 3.09
C VAL A 145 -8.66 -7.46 3.39
N VAL A 146 -8.54 -7.08 4.66
CA VAL A 146 -7.43 -6.28 5.17
C VAL A 146 -6.66 -7.09 6.20
N HIS A 147 -5.35 -7.21 6.01
CA HIS A 147 -4.47 -7.94 6.93
C HIS A 147 -3.34 -7.03 7.43
N PRO A 148 -3.51 -6.36 8.59
CA PRO A 148 -2.47 -5.54 9.18
C PRO A 148 -1.29 -6.42 9.65
N GLN A 149 -0.17 -6.37 8.92
CA GLN A 149 1.02 -7.18 9.23
C GLN A 149 2.24 -6.36 9.67
N GLU A 150 2.18 -5.03 9.80
CA GLU A 150 3.39 -4.22 10.05
C GLU A 150 4.20 -4.68 11.27
N ASN A 151 3.53 -4.92 12.41
CA ASN A 151 4.21 -5.36 13.64
C ASN A 151 4.98 -6.67 13.41
N TRP A 152 4.31 -7.63 12.77
CA TRP A 152 4.91 -8.90 12.35
C TRP A 152 6.07 -8.68 11.39
N GLN A 153 5.95 -7.75 10.43
CA GLN A 153 6.91 -7.48 9.36
C GLN A 153 8.16 -6.71 9.82
N VAL A 154 8.07 -5.82 10.80
CA VAL A 154 9.18 -4.93 11.20
C VAL A 154 9.70 -5.21 12.61
N LYS A 155 8.78 -5.40 13.57
CA LYS A 155 9.10 -5.42 15.00
C LYS A 155 9.47 -6.85 15.43
N ASN A 156 8.45 -7.60 15.87
CA ASN A 156 8.57 -8.91 16.51
C ASN A 156 7.48 -9.84 15.94
N SER A 157 7.50 -11.12 16.30
CA SER A 157 6.52 -12.13 15.89
C SER A 157 5.13 -11.94 16.55
N GLY A 158 4.58 -10.72 16.55
CA GLY A 158 3.31 -10.39 17.19
C GLY A 158 2.09 -10.87 16.39
N ASN A 159 1.00 -11.21 17.09
CA ASN A 159 -0.24 -11.68 16.47
C ASN A 159 -0.79 -10.69 15.44
N HIS A 160 -1.36 -11.24 14.37
CA HIS A 160 -2.06 -10.51 13.33
C HIS A 160 -3.29 -11.30 12.88
N ALA A 161 -4.33 -10.61 12.41
CA ALA A 161 -5.53 -11.23 11.88
C ALA A 161 -5.91 -10.58 10.54
N ALA A 162 -6.58 -11.36 9.71
CA ALA A 162 -7.27 -10.87 8.53
C ALA A 162 -8.69 -10.44 8.92
N PHE A 163 -9.11 -9.29 8.43
CA PHE A 163 -10.43 -8.71 8.67
C PHE A 163 -11.15 -8.55 7.35
N ILE A 164 -12.41 -8.97 7.33
CA ILE A 164 -13.27 -8.84 6.15
C ILE A 164 -13.94 -7.47 6.17
N GLN A 165 -14.07 -6.89 4.98
CA GLN A 165 -14.86 -5.68 4.73
C GLN A 165 -15.55 -5.81 3.38
N ILE A 166 -16.60 -5.03 3.17
CA ILE A 166 -17.35 -5.01 1.91
C ILE A 166 -16.98 -3.75 1.14
N SER A 167 -16.56 -3.92 -0.10
CA SER A 167 -16.04 -2.84 -0.94
C SER A 167 -16.47 -2.98 -2.38
N LEU A 168 -16.61 -1.87 -3.09
CA LEU A 168 -16.91 -1.87 -4.52
C LEU A 168 -15.61 -1.87 -5.32
N TYR A 169 -15.44 -2.79 -6.28
CA TYR A 169 -14.27 -2.84 -7.14
C TYR A 169 -14.44 -1.94 -8.37
N LYS A 170 -13.58 -0.92 -8.50
CA LYS A 170 -13.50 0.04 -9.61
C LYS A 170 -14.83 0.66 -10.06
N PRO A 171 -15.72 1.12 -9.15
CA PRO A 171 -17.01 1.66 -9.56
C PRO A 171 -16.85 3.00 -10.31
N GLU A 172 -17.70 3.22 -11.32
CA GLU A 172 -18.02 4.57 -11.79
C GLU A 172 -19.17 5.13 -10.94
N LEU A 173 -18.93 6.27 -10.29
CA LEU A 173 -19.90 6.93 -9.40
C LEU A 173 -20.47 8.18 -10.07
N ILE A 174 -21.80 8.31 -10.06
CA ILE A 174 -22.52 9.52 -10.47
C ILE A 174 -22.93 10.33 -9.24
N PHE A 175 -22.57 11.62 -9.21
CA PHE A 175 -22.87 12.53 -8.11
C PHE A 175 -23.87 13.61 -8.52
N GLY A 176 -24.76 13.99 -7.60
CA GLY A 176 -25.80 15.00 -7.84
C GLY A 176 -25.67 16.23 -6.94
N ILE A 177 -25.75 17.43 -7.53
CA ILE A 177 -25.86 18.71 -6.83
C ILE A 177 -27.06 19.48 -7.42
N SER A 178 -27.86 20.11 -6.57
CA SER A 178 -28.91 21.03 -7.02
C SER A 178 -28.85 22.35 -6.28
N CYS A 179 -29.39 23.40 -6.90
CA CYS A 179 -29.53 24.73 -6.32
C CYS A 179 -31.02 25.14 -6.33
N GLN A 180 -31.46 25.90 -5.33
CA GLN A 180 -32.82 26.47 -5.33
C GLN A 180 -32.98 27.64 -6.30
N LYS A 181 -31.88 28.31 -6.65
CA LYS A 181 -31.84 29.42 -7.60
C LYS A 181 -31.24 28.95 -8.91
N SER A 182 -31.67 29.54 -10.02
CA SER A 182 -30.96 29.38 -11.29
C SER A 182 -29.57 29.99 -11.16
N LEU A 183 -28.55 29.25 -11.55
CA LEU A 183 -27.16 29.70 -11.60
C LEU A 183 -26.70 29.74 -13.05
N GLU A 184 -25.75 30.61 -13.36
CA GLU A 184 -25.08 30.62 -14.65
C GLU A 184 -24.17 29.39 -14.80
N ASP A 185 -23.92 28.98 -16.05
CA ASP A 185 -23.07 27.83 -16.35
C ASP A 185 -21.65 27.99 -15.78
N THR A 186 -21.12 29.22 -15.76
CA THR A 186 -19.82 29.56 -15.18
C THR A 186 -19.74 29.29 -13.67
N GLU A 187 -20.85 29.47 -12.96
CA GLU A 187 -20.95 29.16 -11.54
C GLU A 187 -21.01 27.65 -11.31
N TRP A 188 -21.72 26.91 -12.17
CA TRP A 188 -21.71 25.45 -12.15
C TRP A 188 -20.34 24.85 -12.44
N GLU A 189 -19.59 25.42 -13.39
CA GLU A 189 -18.19 25.03 -13.62
C GLU A 189 -17.34 25.20 -12.37
N THR A 190 -17.51 26.31 -11.65
CA THR A 190 -16.79 26.59 -10.40
C THR A 190 -17.15 25.57 -9.32
N ILE A 191 -18.45 25.28 -9.16
CA ILE A 191 -18.93 24.27 -8.21
C ILE A 191 -18.29 22.90 -8.53
N TRP A 192 -18.30 22.48 -9.79
CA TRP A 192 -17.71 21.20 -10.16
C TRP A 192 -16.19 21.16 -10.02
N LYS A 193 -15.48 22.27 -10.27
CA LYS A 193 -14.03 22.37 -10.00
C LYS A 193 -13.72 22.19 -8.51
N ILE A 194 -14.53 22.78 -7.62
CA ILE A 194 -14.38 22.57 -6.16
C ILE A 194 -14.64 21.10 -5.80
N TRP A 195 -15.67 20.47 -6.39
CA TRP A 195 -15.93 19.05 -6.17
C TRP A 195 -14.79 18.16 -6.68
N GLU A 196 -14.23 18.43 -7.86
CA GLU A 196 -13.10 17.70 -8.44
C GLU A 196 -11.84 17.84 -7.57
N LYS A 197 -11.60 19.02 -7.01
CA LYS A 197 -10.56 19.26 -6.00
C LYS A 197 -10.79 18.45 -4.73
N ALA A 198 -12.02 18.37 -4.25
CA ALA A 198 -12.37 17.55 -3.09
C ALA A 198 -12.18 16.05 -3.38
N LEU A 199 -12.66 15.59 -4.54
CA LEU A 199 -12.55 14.21 -5.00
C LEU A 199 -11.08 13.78 -5.18
N GLY A 200 -10.22 14.68 -5.67
CA GLY A 200 -8.79 14.45 -5.82
C GLY A 200 -8.07 14.07 -4.51
N ARG A 201 -8.64 14.41 -3.35
CA ARG A 201 -8.15 14.03 -2.01
C ARG A 201 -8.59 12.61 -1.58
N GLY A 202 -9.45 11.97 -2.36
CA GLY A 202 -10.07 10.68 -2.08
C GLY A 202 -11.36 10.80 -1.26
N ILE A 203 -12.29 9.88 -1.49
CA ILE A 203 -13.60 9.83 -0.83
C ILE A 203 -13.84 8.50 -0.12
N GLY A 204 -14.70 8.53 0.91
CA GLY A 204 -15.02 7.35 1.71
C GLY A 204 -13.94 7.05 2.77
N SER A 205 -13.64 5.77 2.97
CA SER A 205 -12.76 5.27 4.02
C SER A 205 -11.44 4.76 3.46
N ARG A 206 -10.39 4.74 4.31
CA ARG A 206 -9.03 4.25 3.98
C ARG A 206 -8.38 4.94 2.77
N VAL A 207 -8.76 6.19 2.51
CA VAL A 207 -8.32 6.98 1.35
C VAL A 207 -6.80 7.07 1.20
N SER A 208 -6.07 7.19 2.30
CA SER A 208 -4.60 7.27 2.25
C SER A 208 -3.95 5.98 1.75
N ALA A 209 -4.64 4.84 1.81
CA ALA A 209 -4.18 3.55 1.30
C ALA A 209 -4.57 3.26 -0.16
N GLY A 210 -5.20 4.22 -0.85
CA GLY A 210 -5.59 4.11 -2.26
C GLY A 210 -7.07 3.79 -2.49
N TYR A 211 -7.87 3.60 -1.43
CA TYR A 211 -9.31 3.40 -1.57
C TYR A 211 -10.01 4.71 -1.96
N GLY A 212 -11.04 4.63 -2.79
CA GLY A 212 -11.86 5.79 -3.17
C GLY A 212 -11.07 6.91 -3.85
N GLN A 213 -9.95 6.58 -4.49
CA GLN A 213 -9.13 7.53 -5.24
C GLN A 213 -9.62 7.63 -6.70
N PRO A 214 -9.84 8.84 -7.23
CA PRO A 214 -10.14 9.03 -8.64
C PRO A 214 -8.89 8.81 -9.51
N LYS A 215 -9.04 8.93 -10.82
CA LYS A 215 -7.91 8.89 -11.77
C LYS A 215 -7.05 10.15 -11.74
N ILE A 216 -7.62 11.30 -11.39
CA ILE A 216 -6.96 12.61 -11.52
C ILE A 216 -6.79 13.25 -10.14
N HIS A 217 -5.59 13.76 -9.88
CA HIS A 217 -5.17 14.37 -8.62
C HIS A 217 -4.61 15.79 -8.88
N PRO A 218 -5.45 16.76 -9.23
CA PRO A 218 -5.01 18.00 -9.86
C PRO A 218 -4.15 18.90 -8.96
N GLU A 219 -4.30 18.82 -7.63
CA GLU A 219 -3.68 19.79 -6.70
C GLU A 219 -2.93 19.16 -5.51
N ASN A 220 -2.95 17.84 -5.35
CA ASN A 220 -2.45 17.18 -4.14
C ASN A 220 -1.30 16.20 -4.37
N SER A 221 -0.81 16.03 -5.60
CA SER A 221 0.36 15.18 -5.86
C SER A 221 1.66 15.86 -5.38
N LEU A 222 2.33 15.24 -4.41
CA LEU A 222 3.64 15.65 -3.89
C LEU A 222 4.78 15.12 -4.76
N LEU A 223 4.63 13.88 -5.21
CA LEU A 223 5.63 13.15 -5.96
C LEU A 223 4.94 12.07 -6.80
N THR A 224 5.13 12.14 -8.11
CA THR A 224 4.71 11.10 -9.05
C THR A 224 5.91 10.24 -9.45
N VAL A 225 5.71 8.92 -9.44
CA VAL A 225 6.71 7.92 -9.78
C VAL A 225 6.13 6.92 -10.76
N HIS A 226 6.86 6.67 -11.85
CA HIS A 226 6.46 5.69 -12.86
C HIS A 226 7.29 4.42 -12.69
N LEU A 227 6.59 3.29 -12.64
CA LEU A 227 7.13 1.98 -12.29
C LEU A 227 6.67 0.91 -13.28
N LYS A 228 7.51 -0.09 -13.49
CA LYS A 228 7.09 -1.40 -14.00
C LYS A 228 7.49 -2.45 -12.97
N GLY A 229 6.79 -3.57 -12.94
CA GLY A 229 7.15 -4.64 -12.03
C GLY A 229 6.41 -5.94 -12.26
N GLN A 230 6.95 -7.01 -11.69
CA GLN A 230 6.40 -8.34 -11.77
C GLN A 230 6.58 -9.09 -10.45
N GLY A 231 5.66 -9.98 -10.12
CA GLY A 231 5.76 -10.82 -8.92
C GLY A 231 4.44 -11.47 -8.55
N LEU A 232 4.30 -11.85 -7.28
CA LEU A 232 3.08 -12.46 -6.75
C LEU A 232 1.99 -11.42 -6.47
N ALA A 233 0.81 -11.64 -7.04
CA ALA A 233 -0.39 -10.88 -6.71
C ALA A 233 -0.98 -11.32 -5.36
N SER A 234 -1.87 -10.48 -4.81
CA SER A 234 -2.63 -10.88 -3.62
C SER A 234 -3.76 -11.82 -4.01
N GLN A 235 -4.23 -12.61 -3.05
CA GLN A 235 -5.41 -13.46 -3.22
C GLN A 235 -6.58 -12.87 -2.44
N LEU A 236 -7.74 -12.86 -3.08
CA LEU A 236 -9.03 -12.74 -2.42
C LEU A 236 -9.34 -14.00 -1.61
N ILE A 237 -10.43 -13.95 -0.84
CA ILE A 237 -10.82 -15.06 0.02
C ILE A 237 -11.23 -16.29 -0.82
N ASN A 238 -11.95 -16.03 -1.91
CA ASN A 238 -12.28 -16.99 -2.99
C ASN A 238 -11.07 -17.45 -3.84
N LYS A 239 -9.84 -17.06 -3.47
CA LYS A 239 -8.55 -17.39 -4.13
C LYS A 239 -8.24 -16.67 -5.43
N GLU A 240 -9.15 -15.85 -5.95
CA GLU A 240 -8.87 -15.06 -7.15
C GLU A 240 -7.71 -14.06 -6.94
N GLY A 241 -6.94 -13.85 -8.00
CA GLY A 241 -5.82 -12.92 -8.01
C GLY A 241 -6.25 -11.46 -8.10
N GLU A 242 -5.69 -10.61 -7.25
CA GLU A 242 -5.88 -9.16 -7.32
C GLU A 242 -4.56 -8.39 -7.19
N PHE A 243 -4.33 -7.47 -8.12
CA PHE A 243 -3.30 -6.45 -7.96
C PHE A 243 -3.77 -5.38 -6.96
N ARG A 244 -3.25 -5.43 -5.74
CA ARG A 244 -3.63 -4.52 -4.65
C ARG A 244 -2.65 -3.36 -4.51
N ALA A 245 -3.06 -2.18 -4.97
CA ALA A 245 -2.24 -0.97 -4.94
C ALA A 245 -1.84 -0.52 -3.52
N ASN A 246 -2.59 -0.90 -2.48
CA ASN A 246 -2.21 -0.60 -1.09
C ASN A 246 -0.85 -1.19 -0.67
N MET A 247 -0.29 -2.14 -1.44
CA MET A 247 1.05 -2.68 -1.20
C MET A 247 2.15 -1.60 -1.21
N PHE A 248 1.99 -0.54 -2.03
CA PHE A 248 2.95 0.56 -2.07
C PHE A 248 2.98 1.31 -0.76
N LYS A 249 1.81 1.67 -0.21
CA LYS A 249 1.73 2.30 1.10
C LYS A 249 2.26 1.38 2.19
N ALA A 250 1.90 0.10 2.17
CA ALA A 250 2.35 -0.86 3.17
C ALA A 250 3.88 -0.94 3.23
N ALA A 251 4.54 -1.02 2.06
CA ALA A 251 6.00 -1.03 1.95
C ALA A 251 6.61 0.30 2.42
N LEU A 252 6.12 1.45 1.92
CA LEU A 252 6.65 2.77 2.27
C LEU A 252 6.48 3.07 3.76
N ARG A 253 5.32 2.74 4.33
CA ARG A 253 5.06 2.88 5.77
C ARG A 253 5.99 1.98 6.59
N GLY A 254 6.17 0.72 6.18
CA GLY A 254 7.11 -0.20 6.84
C GLY A 254 8.56 0.28 6.75
N HIS A 255 9.02 0.77 5.60
CA HIS A 255 10.37 1.33 5.46
C HIS A 255 10.56 2.64 6.22
N THR A 256 9.52 3.47 6.32
CA THR A 256 9.51 4.65 7.20
C THR A 256 9.76 4.22 8.63
N LEU A 257 9.03 3.21 9.10
CA LEU A 257 9.19 2.67 10.45
C LEU A 257 10.62 2.15 10.69
N ARG A 258 11.19 1.38 9.74
CA ARG A 258 12.58 0.89 9.82
C ARG A 258 13.59 2.03 9.93
N LEU A 259 13.50 3.04 9.07
CA LEU A 259 14.42 4.18 9.07
C LEU A 259 14.32 5.00 10.37
N LEU A 260 13.10 5.33 10.80
CA LEU A 260 12.88 6.11 12.02
C LEU A 260 13.32 5.35 13.27
N SER A 261 13.03 4.05 13.34
CA SER A 261 13.46 3.19 14.43
C SER A 261 14.99 3.02 14.51
N GLY A 262 15.70 3.31 13.41
CA GLY A 262 17.15 3.37 13.40
C GLY A 262 17.74 4.63 14.04
N VAL A 263 16.94 5.66 14.32
CA VAL A 263 17.42 6.96 14.81
C VAL A 263 16.63 7.50 16.01
N THR A 264 15.52 6.86 16.39
CA THR A 264 14.70 7.20 17.55
C THR A 264 14.31 5.96 18.33
N ASN A 265 13.74 6.15 19.52
CA ASN A 265 13.09 5.08 20.26
C ASN A 265 11.77 4.61 19.59
N GLU A 266 11.19 3.54 20.13
CA GLU A 266 9.97 2.89 19.62
C GLU A 266 8.76 3.84 19.55
N SER A 267 8.51 4.57 20.63
CA SER A 267 7.35 5.47 20.74
C SER A 267 7.40 6.57 19.68
N THR A 268 8.54 7.26 19.56
CA THR A 268 8.73 8.33 18.58
C THR A 268 8.68 7.79 17.15
N ALA A 269 9.26 6.62 16.88
CA ALA A 269 9.22 6.02 15.55
C ALA A 269 7.78 5.69 15.12
N GLU A 270 6.97 5.14 16.02
CA GLU A 270 5.55 4.89 15.77
C GLU A 270 4.75 6.17 15.60
N GLU A 271 4.94 7.16 16.48
CA GLU A 271 4.24 8.44 16.44
C GLU A 271 4.46 9.12 15.08
N LEU A 272 5.72 9.26 14.67
CA LEU A 272 6.08 9.90 13.41
C LEU A 272 5.60 9.09 12.19
N THR A 273 5.62 7.75 12.27
CA THR A 273 5.08 6.89 11.21
C THR A 273 3.57 7.07 11.07
N LYS A 274 2.83 7.15 12.19
CA LYS A 274 1.37 7.41 12.21
C LYS A 274 1.05 8.83 11.73
N HIS A 275 1.87 9.82 12.09
CA HIS A 275 1.74 11.20 11.60
C HIS A 275 1.90 11.31 10.09
N LEU A 276 2.84 10.54 9.51
CA LEU A 276 3.04 10.51 8.07
C LEU A 276 1.95 9.72 7.34
N TRP A 277 1.70 8.48 7.73
CA TRP A 277 0.91 7.53 6.93
C TRP A 277 -0.49 7.23 7.50
N GLY A 278 -0.81 7.80 8.64
CA GLY A 278 -2.03 7.53 9.41
C GLY A 278 -1.90 6.31 10.30
N GLY A 279 -2.86 6.16 11.21
CA GLY A 279 -2.94 5.01 12.12
C GLY A 279 -4.01 5.20 13.18
N PHE A 280 -3.87 4.47 14.29
CA PHE A 280 -4.75 4.56 15.44
C PHE A 280 -3.96 4.93 16.71
N ALA A 281 -4.54 5.78 17.54
CA ALA A 281 -4.02 6.24 18.82
C ALA A 281 -4.77 5.62 20.02
N GLY A 282 -5.25 4.39 19.86
CA GLY A 282 -6.10 3.72 20.86
C GLY A 282 -7.40 4.50 21.10
N ALA A 283 -7.70 4.79 22.37
CA ALA A 283 -8.90 5.53 22.79
C ALA A 283 -8.98 6.96 22.20
N ASN A 284 -7.84 7.55 21.81
CA ASN A 284 -7.79 8.87 21.18
C ASN A 284 -8.18 8.85 19.69
N GLY A 285 -8.61 7.70 19.17
CA GLY A 285 -9.19 7.55 17.85
C GLY A 285 -8.18 7.43 16.71
N SER A 286 -8.64 7.73 15.50
CA SER A 286 -7.85 7.62 14.26
C SER A 286 -6.95 8.84 14.04
N ILE A 287 -5.70 8.60 13.65
CA ILE A 287 -4.76 9.63 13.20
C ILE A 287 -4.85 9.71 11.67
N VAL A 288 -5.22 10.89 11.15
CA VAL A 288 -5.13 11.19 9.72
C VAL A 288 -3.67 11.47 9.38
N GLY A 289 -3.09 10.64 8.52
CA GLY A 289 -1.73 10.84 8.04
C GLY A 289 -1.61 12.01 7.08
N LYS A 290 -0.43 12.63 7.02
CA LYS A 290 -0.12 13.69 6.04
C LYS A 290 0.01 13.18 4.60
N LEU A 291 0.31 11.90 4.43
CA LEU A 291 0.60 11.27 3.15
C LEU A 291 -0.41 10.17 2.82
N GLY A 292 -0.80 10.12 1.55
CA GLY A 292 -1.58 9.05 0.95
C GLY A 292 -0.92 8.55 -0.33
N ILE A 293 -1.54 7.54 -0.93
CA ILE A 293 -1.16 7.08 -2.27
C ILE A 293 -2.38 7.02 -3.19
N ALA A 294 -2.13 7.20 -4.47
CA ALA A 294 -2.98 6.73 -5.54
C ALA A 294 -2.14 5.99 -6.57
N PHE A 295 -2.74 5.00 -7.23
CA PHE A 295 -2.03 4.19 -8.20
C PHE A 295 -2.87 3.95 -9.44
N GLN A 296 -2.26 4.13 -10.61
CA GLN A 296 -2.85 3.77 -11.89
C GLN A 296 -2.04 2.62 -12.48
N ALA A 297 -2.69 1.48 -12.64
CA ALA A 297 -2.10 0.28 -13.22
C ALA A 297 -2.48 0.21 -14.70
N ASN A 298 -1.68 0.83 -15.58
CA ASN A 298 -1.87 0.73 -17.02
C ASN A 298 -1.06 -0.46 -17.57
N ASN A 299 -1.64 -1.23 -18.49
CA ASN A 299 -1.03 -2.44 -19.03
C ASN A 299 -0.60 -3.41 -17.90
N LEU A 300 -1.57 -3.73 -17.04
CA LEU A 300 -1.45 -4.75 -16.01
C LEU A 300 -2.01 -6.06 -16.54
N GLU A 301 -1.19 -7.09 -16.52
CA GLU A 301 -1.62 -8.47 -16.76
C GLU A 301 -1.64 -9.22 -15.43
N LEU A 302 -2.75 -9.89 -15.17
CA LEU A 302 -2.90 -10.85 -14.08
C LEU A 302 -2.96 -12.24 -14.70
N ASP A 303 -2.23 -13.17 -14.10
CA ASP A 303 -2.16 -14.56 -14.54
C ASP A 303 -1.90 -15.44 -13.31
N ASP A 304 -1.83 -16.75 -13.50
CA ASP A 304 -1.61 -17.74 -12.47
C ASP A 304 -0.35 -18.55 -12.74
N PHE A 305 0.51 -18.65 -11.72
CA PHE A 305 1.62 -19.58 -11.71
C PHE A 305 1.19 -20.88 -11.02
N THR A 306 1.11 -21.97 -11.77
CA THR A 306 0.77 -23.30 -11.24
C THR A 306 2.02 -24.12 -10.97
N TYR A 307 2.10 -24.72 -9.78
CA TYR A 307 3.13 -25.70 -9.43
C TYR A 307 2.51 -26.91 -8.74
N THR A 308 3.16 -28.07 -8.86
CA THR A 308 2.60 -29.38 -8.49
C THR A 308 3.49 -30.11 -7.48
N PRO A 309 3.57 -29.63 -6.23
CA PRO A 309 4.27 -30.33 -5.16
C PRO A 309 3.55 -31.67 -4.88
N ASN A 310 4.29 -32.77 -4.94
CA ASN A 310 3.78 -34.12 -4.67
C ASN A 310 2.52 -34.47 -5.49
N HIS A 311 2.47 -34.11 -6.78
CA HIS A 311 1.35 -34.37 -7.70
C HIS A 311 0.03 -33.63 -7.39
N ASN A 312 0.03 -32.66 -6.46
CA ASN A 312 -1.13 -31.82 -6.18
C ASN A 312 -0.92 -30.43 -6.77
N PRO A 313 -1.72 -29.97 -7.76
CA PRO A 313 -1.55 -28.66 -8.35
C PRO A 313 -1.98 -27.55 -7.38
N PHE A 314 -1.17 -26.51 -7.29
CA PHE A 314 -1.45 -25.28 -6.55
C PHE A 314 -1.24 -24.09 -7.47
N SER A 315 -2.27 -23.24 -7.59
CA SER A 315 -2.19 -21.97 -8.31
C SER A 315 -1.79 -20.82 -7.38
N MET A 316 -0.92 -19.95 -7.88
CA MET A 316 -0.50 -18.71 -7.23
C MET A 316 -0.65 -17.54 -8.21
N PRO A 317 -1.49 -16.54 -7.91
CA PRO A 317 -1.66 -15.43 -8.83
C PRO A 317 -0.40 -14.58 -8.88
N ILE A 318 -0.08 -14.15 -10.09
CA ILE A 318 1.05 -13.32 -10.46
C ILE A 318 0.55 -12.07 -11.18
N TYR A 319 1.41 -11.06 -11.21
CA TYR A 319 1.20 -9.87 -12.02
C TYR A 319 2.43 -9.57 -12.86
N ASP A 320 2.16 -8.95 -14.01
CA ASP A 320 3.15 -8.27 -14.83
C ASP A 320 2.60 -6.89 -15.22
N LEU A 321 3.22 -5.84 -14.69
CA LEU A 321 2.83 -4.47 -14.89
C LEU A 321 3.86 -3.75 -15.74
N LYS A 322 3.44 -3.31 -16.94
CA LYS A 322 4.33 -2.59 -17.85
C LYS A 322 4.40 -1.08 -17.60
N ASN A 323 3.29 -0.48 -17.14
CA ASN A 323 3.22 0.97 -16.94
C ASN A 323 2.34 1.37 -15.73
N GLY A 324 2.95 1.44 -14.56
CA GLY A 324 2.33 1.95 -13.34
C GLY A 324 2.68 3.41 -13.06
N GLN A 325 1.70 4.17 -12.59
CA GLN A 325 1.90 5.51 -12.02
C GLN A 325 1.51 5.49 -10.53
N LEU A 326 2.49 5.73 -9.66
CA LEU A 326 2.31 5.92 -8.23
C LEU A 326 2.38 7.41 -7.90
N ASP A 327 1.29 7.95 -7.41
CA ASP A 327 1.22 9.31 -6.87
C ASP A 327 1.27 9.26 -5.34
N ILE A 328 2.23 9.99 -4.75
CA ILE A 328 2.24 10.27 -3.33
C ILE A 328 1.45 11.55 -3.11
N LEU A 329 0.36 11.43 -2.38
CA LEU A 329 -0.59 12.51 -2.17
C LEU A 329 -0.33 13.21 -0.84
N LEU A 330 -0.49 14.53 -0.82
CA LEU A 330 -0.68 15.30 0.41
C LEU A 330 -2.15 15.26 0.82
N MET A 331 -2.39 14.81 2.05
CA MET A 331 -3.75 14.69 2.62
C MET A 331 -4.18 15.95 3.38
N GLY A 332 -3.28 16.94 3.54
CA GLY A 332 -3.53 18.20 4.21
C GLY A 332 -2.99 19.39 3.40
N ASN A 333 -3.35 20.60 3.82
CA ASN A 333 -2.87 21.82 3.20
C ASN A 333 -1.50 22.19 3.79
N LEU A 334 -0.44 22.07 2.99
CA LEU A 334 0.90 22.56 3.32
C LEU A 334 1.33 23.57 2.26
N SER A 335 1.94 24.68 2.66
CA SER A 335 2.54 25.62 1.70
C SER A 335 3.73 24.98 0.99
N GLU A 336 4.07 25.43 -0.23
CA GLU A 336 5.18 24.84 -1.00
C GLU A 336 6.49 24.70 -0.20
N PRO A 337 6.95 25.70 0.59
CA PRO A 337 8.15 25.54 1.41
C PRO A 337 8.04 24.42 2.45
N GLN A 338 6.85 24.23 3.04
CA GLN A 338 6.59 23.16 4.00
C GLN A 338 6.54 21.78 3.35
N GLN A 339 6.26 21.69 2.04
CA GLN A 339 6.20 20.41 1.32
C GLN A 339 7.59 19.85 1.02
N ILE A 340 8.60 20.71 0.82
CA ILE A 340 9.96 20.33 0.41
C ILE A 340 10.57 19.23 1.32
N PRO A 341 10.54 19.33 2.66
CA PRO A 341 11.07 18.27 3.52
C PRO A 341 10.36 16.92 3.35
N TYR A 342 9.03 16.93 3.18
CA TYR A 342 8.25 15.70 2.96
C TYR A 342 8.56 15.09 1.60
N ARG A 343 8.63 15.92 0.55
CA ARG A 343 8.99 15.47 -0.80
C ARG A 343 10.36 14.80 -0.82
N ASN A 344 11.35 15.44 -0.19
CA ASN A 344 12.72 14.92 -0.10
C ASN A 344 12.78 13.62 0.71
N PHE A 345 12.07 13.54 1.83
CA PHE A 345 11.99 12.32 2.63
C PHE A 345 11.38 11.17 1.86
N VAL A 346 10.22 11.39 1.22
CA VAL A 346 9.50 10.37 0.44
C VAL A 346 10.32 9.93 -0.78
N LEU A 347 10.95 10.86 -1.51
CA LEU A 347 11.80 10.50 -2.64
C LEU A 347 12.92 9.55 -2.20
N ARG A 348 13.59 9.86 -1.08
CA ARG A 348 14.64 8.99 -0.51
C ARG A 348 14.10 7.64 -0.09
N LEU A 349 12.91 7.61 0.51
CA LEU A 349 12.23 6.39 0.91
C LEU A 349 11.89 5.49 -0.29
N ILE A 350 11.41 6.05 -1.40
CA ILE A 350 11.13 5.29 -2.63
C ILE A 350 12.43 4.74 -3.23
N LYS A 351 13.49 5.56 -3.28
CA LYS A 351 14.82 5.09 -3.71
C LYS A 351 15.34 3.95 -2.84
N PHE A 352 15.17 4.05 -1.52
CA PHE A 352 15.54 3.03 -0.57
C PHE A 352 14.75 1.73 -0.79
N ALA A 353 13.42 1.84 -0.94
CA ALA A 353 12.54 0.70 -1.17
C ALA A 353 12.92 -0.05 -2.46
N LEU A 354 13.20 0.66 -3.56
CA LEU A 354 13.60 0.02 -4.82
C LEU A 354 15.01 -0.56 -4.81
N LEU A 355 15.96 0.07 -4.11
CA LEU A 355 17.35 -0.41 -4.06
C LEU A 355 17.49 -1.67 -3.20
N LEU A 356 16.85 -1.71 -2.02
CA LEU A 356 17.08 -2.74 -1.01
C LEU A 356 15.90 -3.68 -0.77
N GLY A 357 14.70 -3.29 -1.20
CA GLY A 357 13.47 -4.05 -0.97
C GLY A 357 12.65 -4.19 -2.24
N GLY A 358 11.35 -3.99 -2.14
CA GLY A 358 10.44 -4.05 -3.26
C GLY A 358 9.02 -3.79 -2.79
N PHE A 359 8.05 -4.10 -3.65
CA PHE A 359 6.63 -3.93 -3.33
C PHE A 359 5.88 -5.25 -3.51
N GLY A 360 4.94 -5.51 -2.61
CA GLY A 360 4.06 -6.68 -2.68
C GLY A 360 4.55 -7.91 -1.90
N LYS A 361 3.95 -9.06 -2.20
CA LYS A 361 4.24 -10.33 -1.53
C LYS A 361 5.65 -10.79 -1.88
N SER A 362 6.35 -11.38 -0.90
CA SER A 362 7.71 -11.90 -1.08
C SER A 362 8.78 -10.84 -1.47
N TRP A 363 8.55 -9.55 -1.20
CA TRP A 363 9.44 -8.46 -1.62
C TRP A 363 10.90 -8.55 -1.11
N ARG A 364 11.18 -9.36 -0.08
CA ARG A 364 12.52 -9.62 0.46
C ARG A 364 13.36 -10.57 -0.42
N ARG A 365 12.80 -11.10 -1.50
CA ARG A 365 13.44 -12.05 -2.41
C ARG A 365 13.41 -11.49 -3.83
N ILE A 366 14.40 -11.89 -4.62
CA ILE A 366 14.43 -11.63 -6.07
C ILE A 366 13.35 -12.44 -6.78
N ASP A 367 12.85 -11.92 -7.91
CA ASP A 367 11.90 -12.65 -8.75
C ASP A 367 12.58 -13.89 -9.37
N HIS A 368 12.13 -15.09 -8.99
CA HIS A 368 12.80 -16.32 -9.41
C HIS A 368 12.65 -16.60 -10.91
N ARG A 369 11.57 -16.15 -11.57
CA ARG A 369 11.43 -16.31 -13.04
C ARG A 369 12.51 -15.55 -13.79
N MET A 370 13.00 -14.45 -13.21
CA MET A 370 13.98 -13.59 -13.85
C MET A 370 15.42 -13.96 -13.54
N PHE A 371 15.69 -14.42 -12.32
CA PHE A 371 17.05 -14.56 -11.79
C PHE A 371 17.41 -15.96 -11.32
N PHE A 372 16.47 -16.91 -11.32
CA PHE A 372 16.71 -18.31 -10.94
C PHE A 372 15.60 -19.22 -11.51
N ASP A 373 15.51 -19.27 -12.84
CA ASP A 373 14.48 -20.01 -13.57
C ASP A 373 14.61 -21.52 -13.40
N GLU A 374 15.84 -22.04 -13.28
CA GLU A 374 16.15 -23.44 -12.93
C GLU A 374 15.42 -23.93 -11.67
N TYR A 375 15.15 -23.04 -10.72
CA TYR A 375 14.38 -23.39 -9.53
C TYR A 375 12.94 -23.80 -9.86
N LEU A 376 12.36 -23.28 -10.95
CA LEU A 376 10.98 -23.49 -11.39
C LEU A 376 10.83 -24.61 -12.44
N GLU A 377 11.91 -25.04 -13.11
CA GLU A 377 11.87 -25.98 -14.26
C GLU A 377 11.13 -27.29 -13.99
N ASN A 378 11.28 -27.86 -12.79
CA ASN A 378 10.62 -29.13 -12.43
C ASN A 378 9.12 -28.99 -12.12
N GLY A 379 8.57 -27.77 -12.21
CA GLY A 379 7.14 -27.51 -12.00
C GLY A 379 6.63 -27.83 -10.60
N ASN A 380 7.50 -28.09 -9.62
CA ASN A 380 7.14 -28.57 -8.28
C ASN A 380 7.45 -27.56 -7.16
N LYS A 381 7.91 -26.36 -7.50
CA LYS A 381 8.29 -25.33 -6.53
C LYS A 381 7.44 -24.06 -6.68
N PRO A 382 7.11 -23.39 -5.55
CA PRO A 382 6.28 -22.19 -5.58
C PRO A 382 7.02 -20.99 -6.17
N MET A 383 6.30 -20.07 -6.81
CA MET A 383 6.84 -18.78 -7.24
C MET A 383 7.27 -17.93 -6.03
N ILE A 384 8.43 -17.26 -6.13
CA ILE A 384 9.02 -16.45 -5.07
C ILE A 384 9.55 -15.12 -5.63
N GLY A 385 9.33 -14.06 -4.85
CA GLY A 385 9.95 -12.75 -5.05
C GLY A 385 9.16 -11.80 -5.93
N CYS A 386 9.77 -10.63 -6.14
CA CYS A 386 9.27 -9.62 -7.07
C CYS A 386 10.42 -8.78 -7.62
N HIS A 387 10.18 -8.19 -8.79
CA HIS A 387 11.10 -7.26 -9.44
C HIS A 387 10.38 -5.96 -9.80
N TRP A 388 11.01 -4.83 -9.49
CA TRP A 388 10.44 -3.51 -9.75
C TRP A 388 11.53 -2.59 -10.29
N GLU A 389 11.16 -1.75 -11.26
CA GLU A 389 12.05 -0.81 -11.92
C GLU A 389 11.34 0.53 -12.11
N PHE A 390 12.07 1.64 -11.99
CA PHE A 390 11.59 2.90 -12.55
C PHE A 390 11.54 2.81 -14.08
N ILE A 391 10.53 3.45 -14.66
CA ILE A 391 10.43 3.73 -16.10
C ILE A 391 10.43 5.23 -16.34
N SER A 392 10.51 5.66 -17.61
CA SER A 392 10.44 7.08 -17.95
C SER A 392 9.10 7.68 -17.47
N PRO A 393 9.08 8.92 -16.94
CA PRO A 393 10.18 9.87 -16.72
C PRO A 393 10.93 9.71 -15.38
N SER A 394 10.65 8.65 -14.61
CA SER A 394 11.21 8.41 -13.28
C SER A 394 12.59 7.75 -13.24
N LEU A 395 13.21 7.47 -14.39
CA LEU A 395 14.59 6.94 -14.48
C LEU A 395 15.62 7.78 -13.70
N LYS A 396 15.41 9.11 -13.63
CA LYS A 396 16.24 10.04 -12.85
C LYS A 396 16.29 9.73 -11.34
N PHE A 397 15.37 8.90 -10.84
CA PHE A 397 15.30 8.54 -9.43
C PHE A 397 16.16 7.31 -9.08
N TYR A 398 16.74 6.58 -10.04
CA TYR A 398 17.70 5.53 -9.70
C TYR A 398 18.85 6.05 -8.82
N CYS A 399 19.39 5.18 -7.98
CA CYS A 399 20.69 5.41 -7.36
C CYS A 399 21.75 4.97 -8.38
N PRO A 400 22.49 5.90 -9.01
CA PRO A 400 23.55 5.50 -9.91
C PRO A 400 24.67 4.80 -9.11
N VAL A 401 25.26 3.78 -9.71
CA VAL A 401 26.32 2.94 -9.12
C VAL A 401 27.46 2.84 -10.14
N GLN A 402 28.33 3.85 -10.15
CA GLN A 402 29.60 3.78 -10.87
C GLN A 402 30.54 2.78 -10.20
N GLU A 403 30.49 2.73 -8.87
CA GLU A 403 31.20 1.78 -8.04
C GLU A 403 30.34 1.41 -6.82
N LEU A 404 30.61 0.28 -6.18
CA LEU A 404 29.85 -0.14 -5.00
C LEU A 404 29.87 0.89 -3.85
N GLY A 405 30.90 1.74 -3.78
CA GLY A 405 30.99 2.84 -2.81
C GLY A 405 29.87 3.88 -2.95
N ASP A 406 29.23 4.00 -4.11
CA ASP A 406 28.05 4.87 -4.29
C ASP A 406 26.88 4.46 -3.39
N ILE A 407 26.71 3.15 -3.17
CA ILE A 407 25.68 2.61 -2.30
C ILE A 407 26.00 2.98 -0.84
N THR A 408 27.25 2.85 -0.41
CA THR A 408 27.69 3.31 0.92
C THR A 408 27.39 4.80 1.12
N ARG A 409 27.68 5.65 0.13
CA ARG A 409 27.37 7.08 0.17
C ARG A 409 25.87 7.33 0.31
N PHE A 410 25.05 6.64 -0.50
CA PHE A 410 23.59 6.74 -0.42
C PHE A 410 23.04 6.33 0.95
N LEU A 411 23.54 5.23 1.53
CA LEU A 411 23.07 4.71 2.82
C LEU A 411 23.51 5.60 4.00
N ASN A 412 24.69 6.21 3.93
CA ASN A 412 25.11 7.22 4.90
C ASN A 412 24.26 8.49 4.80
N ASP A 413 23.98 8.95 3.57
CA ASP A 413 23.16 10.14 3.34
C ASP A 413 21.71 9.91 3.82
N ILE A 414 21.07 8.77 3.52
CA ILE A 414 19.72 8.50 4.00
C ILE A 414 19.64 8.44 5.53
N HIS A 415 20.61 7.80 6.18
CA HIS A 415 20.65 7.75 7.65
C HIS A 415 20.84 9.16 8.25
N SER A 416 21.79 9.94 7.72
CA SER A 416 22.04 11.32 8.15
C SER A 416 20.82 12.22 7.95
N LYS A 417 20.19 12.19 6.76
CA LYS A 417 19.01 12.99 6.46
C LYS A 417 17.78 12.57 7.24
N THR A 418 17.66 11.30 7.61
CA THR A 418 16.60 10.83 8.52
C THR A 418 16.79 11.46 9.90
N LYS A 419 18.01 11.46 10.45
CA LYS A 419 18.31 12.18 11.72
C LYS A 419 17.95 13.65 11.63
N THR A 420 18.39 14.34 10.57
CA THR A 420 18.08 15.76 10.33
C THR A 420 16.57 16.00 10.25
N TRP A 421 15.83 15.16 9.54
CA TRP A 421 14.38 15.29 9.41
C TRP A 421 13.68 15.13 10.77
N VAL A 422 14.08 14.14 11.57
CA VAL A 422 13.54 13.93 12.91
C VAL A 422 13.83 15.13 13.83
N SER A 423 15.08 15.57 13.91
CA SER A 423 15.46 16.62 14.87
C SER A 423 15.07 18.02 14.43
N GLN A 424 15.30 18.38 13.16
CA GLN A 424 15.09 19.75 12.66
C GLN A 424 13.71 19.97 12.05
N THR A 425 13.13 18.97 11.38
CA THR A 425 11.80 19.12 10.75
C THR A 425 10.67 18.73 11.71
N GLN A 426 10.84 17.67 12.52
CA GLN A 426 9.81 17.22 13.46
C GLN A 426 10.06 17.67 14.90
N GLY A 427 11.22 18.23 15.22
CA GLY A 427 11.55 18.69 16.58
C GLY A 427 11.62 17.56 17.61
N LYS A 428 11.92 16.33 17.18
CA LYS A 428 11.95 15.14 18.05
C LYS A 428 13.38 14.78 18.43
N GLN A 429 13.53 14.19 19.62
CA GLN A 429 14.82 13.73 20.12
C GLN A 429 15.30 12.47 19.38
N LEU A 430 16.60 12.43 19.11
CA LEU A 430 17.27 11.25 18.57
C LEU A 430 17.58 10.25 19.68
N SER A 431 17.65 8.97 19.33
CA SER A 431 18.13 7.91 20.20
C SER A 431 19.38 7.27 19.57
N PRO A 432 20.56 7.35 20.21
CA PRO A 432 21.77 6.72 19.71
C PRO A 432 21.68 5.19 19.62
N GLN A 433 20.81 4.56 20.39
CA GLN A 433 20.61 3.11 20.41
C GLN A 433 19.57 2.65 19.38
N GLY A 434 18.72 3.56 18.92
CA GLY A 434 17.52 3.21 18.13
C GLY A 434 16.50 2.40 18.93
N ALA A 435 15.54 1.82 18.20
CA ALA A 435 14.55 0.91 18.73
C ALA A 435 15.06 -0.54 18.76
N ASN A 436 14.56 -1.33 19.71
CA ASN A 436 14.87 -2.75 19.81
C ASN A 436 13.93 -3.59 18.91
N TRP A 437 13.96 -3.35 17.60
CA TRP A 437 13.14 -4.06 16.62
C TRP A 437 14.00 -4.88 15.67
N ARG A 438 13.47 -6.03 15.21
CA ARG A 438 14.17 -6.95 14.30
C ARG A 438 14.77 -6.23 13.10
N GLU A 439 14.00 -5.36 12.45
CA GLU A 439 14.43 -4.67 11.23
C GLU A 439 14.70 -3.16 11.45
N ALA A 440 15.12 -2.75 12.64
CA ALA A 440 15.53 -1.36 12.88
C ALA A 440 16.76 -0.99 12.04
N TRP A 441 16.70 0.13 11.31
CA TRP A 441 17.77 0.57 10.42
C TRP A 441 18.89 1.34 11.16
N HIS A 442 19.53 0.66 12.09
CA HIS A 442 20.64 1.21 12.89
C HIS A 442 21.98 0.60 12.42
N PRO A 443 23.10 1.36 12.33
CA PRO A 443 24.39 0.83 11.88
C PRO A 443 24.91 -0.41 12.63
N GLN A 444 24.50 -0.60 13.89
CA GLN A 444 24.84 -1.79 14.68
C GLN A 444 23.88 -2.97 14.48
N ASN A 445 22.69 -2.74 13.90
CA ASN A 445 21.62 -3.74 13.78
C ASN A 445 21.47 -4.33 12.36
N VAL A 446 22.03 -3.68 11.34
CA VAL A 446 21.94 -4.17 9.95
C VAL A 446 23.28 -4.06 9.23
N GLN A 447 23.54 -5.01 8.35
CA GLN A 447 24.67 -5.02 7.44
C GLN A 447 24.17 -5.09 6.01
N VAL A 448 24.73 -4.25 5.13
CA VAL A 448 24.49 -4.32 3.68
C VAL A 448 25.76 -4.80 3.01
N TRP A 449 25.61 -5.83 2.18
CA TRP A 449 26.67 -6.42 1.37
C TRP A 449 26.27 -6.33 -0.09
N GLY A 450 27.21 -6.08 -0.99
CA GLY A 450 26.90 -6.12 -2.42
C GLY A 450 28.06 -6.48 -3.33
N ARG A 451 27.69 -6.88 -4.55
CA ARG A 451 28.58 -7.13 -5.69
C ARG A 451 27.94 -6.61 -6.98
N ILE A 452 28.72 -6.58 -8.05
CA ILE A 452 28.19 -6.35 -9.40
C ILE A 452 28.12 -7.70 -10.09
N ALA A 453 26.92 -8.10 -10.47
CA ALA A 453 26.65 -9.29 -11.25
C ALA A 453 26.69 -8.93 -12.75
N GLU A 454 27.38 -9.74 -13.54
CA GLU A 454 27.60 -9.48 -14.96
C GLU A 454 26.32 -9.58 -15.78
N ASN A 455 25.38 -10.42 -15.33
CA ASN A 455 24.09 -10.62 -15.97
C ASN A 455 23.03 -11.13 -14.97
N LYS A 456 21.81 -11.36 -15.46
CA LYS A 456 20.68 -11.82 -14.61
C LYS A 456 20.86 -13.24 -14.04
N PHE A 457 21.72 -14.06 -14.63
CA PHE A 457 22.02 -15.42 -14.18
C PHE A 457 23.23 -15.48 -13.23
N ASP A 458 23.93 -14.37 -13.03
CA ASP A 458 25.13 -14.27 -12.16
C ASP A 458 24.78 -13.90 -10.71
N SER A 459 23.63 -14.39 -10.21
CA SER A 459 23.24 -14.21 -8.81
C SER A 459 23.80 -15.36 -7.98
N ILE A 460 24.95 -15.17 -7.33
CA ILE A 460 25.54 -16.24 -6.51
C ILE A 460 24.79 -16.43 -5.19
N ALA A 461 24.14 -15.38 -4.68
CA ALA A 461 23.47 -15.48 -3.39
C ALA A 461 22.18 -16.29 -3.49
N VAL A 462 21.53 -16.35 -4.66
CA VAL A 462 20.29 -17.13 -4.81
C VAL A 462 20.50 -18.60 -4.48
N ASP A 463 21.65 -19.16 -4.85
CA ASP A 463 22.01 -20.54 -4.52
C ASP A 463 22.13 -20.75 -3.01
N TRP A 464 22.66 -19.77 -2.27
CA TRP A 464 22.75 -19.84 -0.81
C TRP A 464 21.38 -19.84 -0.12
N PHE A 465 20.35 -19.24 -0.75
CA PHE A 465 18.97 -19.31 -0.26
C PHE A 465 18.34 -20.70 -0.43
N HIS A 466 18.84 -21.50 -1.37
CA HIS A 466 18.23 -22.77 -1.76
C HIS A 466 19.08 -24.01 -1.47
N GLY A 467 20.37 -23.82 -1.20
CA GLY A 467 21.37 -24.86 -0.96
C GLY A 467 22.42 -24.49 0.09
N ASN A 468 23.61 -25.08 -0.05
CA ASN A 468 24.73 -24.85 0.85
C ASN A 468 25.57 -23.67 0.34
N TYR A 469 26.03 -22.81 1.25
CA TYR A 469 26.95 -21.72 0.90
C TYR A 469 28.43 -22.11 1.06
N ASN A 470 28.72 -23.13 1.86
CA ASN A 470 30.07 -23.69 2.03
C ASN A 470 30.01 -25.13 2.57
N GLY A 471 30.41 -26.12 1.76
CA GLY A 471 30.38 -27.53 2.14
C GLY A 471 28.96 -27.99 2.51
N SER A 472 28.75 -28.38 3.76
CA SER A 472 27.43 -28.75 4.31
C SER A 472 26.68 -27.61 5.00
N ARG A 473 27.27 -26.40 5.07
CA ARG A 473 26.67 -25.26 5.76
C ARG A 473 25.62 -24.58 4.87
N LYS A 474 24.43 -24.33 5.42
CA LYS A 474 23.28 -23.71 4.74
C LYS A 474 22.69 -22.58 5.57
N ILE A 475 22.02 -21.65 4.92
CA ILE A 475 21.15 -20.66 5.59
C ILE A 475 19.67 -20.87 5.29
N LYS A 476 19.31 -21.79 4.39
CA LYS A 476 17.93 -22.16 4.06
C LYS A 476 17.15 -22.62 5.30
N GLN A 477 15.94 -22.09 5.46
CA GLN A 477 15.04 -22.37 6.60
C GLN A 477 15.67 -22.05 7.97
N SER A 478 16.50 -21.02 8.03
CA SER A 478 17.08 -20.50 9.27
C SER A 478 16.36 -19.24 9.76
N ASP A 479 16.81 -18.70 10.88
CA ASP A 479 16.38 -17.39 11.38
C ASP A 479 16.69 -16.26 10.37
N LEU A 480 17.74 -16.42 9.56
CA LEU A 480 18.06 -15.50 8.48
C LEU A 480 17.07 -15.61 7.33
N THR A 481 16.86 -16.79 6.76
CA THR A 481 16.02 -16.92 5.55
C THR A 481 14.53 -17.05 5.86
N GLY A 482 14.18 -17.34 7.10
CA GLY A 482 12.82 -17.58 7.56
C GLY A 482 12.30 -18.96 7.15
N GLN A 483 11.12 -19.28 7.67
CA GLN A 483 10.36 -20.48 7.33
C GLN A 483 8.85 -20.20 7.45
N MET A 484 8.01 -21.18 7.17
CA MET A 484 6.56 -21.01 7.35
C MET A 484 6.27 -20.57 8.80
N GLY A 485 5.51 -19.49 8.96
CA GLY A 485 5.21 -18.91 10.26
C GLY A 485 6.36 -18.13 10.92
N ARG A 486 7.50 -17.93 10.26
CA ARG A 486 8.63 -17.15 10.79
C ARG A 486 9.30 -16.27 9.73
N ILE A 487 9.26 -14.96 9.92
CA ILE A 487 9.94 -14.02 9.02
C ILE A 487 11.44 -14.12 9.15
N GLY A 488 12.12 -14.21 7.99
CA GLY A 488 13.56 -14.12 7.89
C GLY A 488 14.11 -12.71 8.08
N ARG A 489 15.37 -12.65 8.49
CA ARG A 489 16.18 -11.45 8.76
C ARG A 489 17.12 -11.05 7.62
N ILE A 490 16.99 -11.65 6.44
CA ILE A 490 17.79 -11.28 5.26
C ILE A 490 16.89 -10.88 4.08
N TRP A 491 17.29 -9.84 3.36
CA TRP A 491 16.71 -9.43 2.08
C TRP A 491 17.73 -9.65 0.96
N HIS A 492 17.26 -10.05 -0.21
CA HIS A 492 18.08 -10.32 -1.39
C HIS A 492 17.50 -9.61 -2.60
N ARG A 493 18.32 -8.78 -3.26
CA ARG A 493 17.94 -7.96 -4.40
C ARG A 493 18.93 -8.10 -5.56
N MET A 494 18.38 -8.11 -6.77
CA MET A 494 19.10 -7.96 -8.03
C MET A 494 18.57 -6.71 -8.73
N CYS A 495 19.27 -5.60 -8.59
CA CYS A 495 18.84 -4.29 -9.08
C CYS A 495 19.58 -3.94 -10.38
N PRO A 496 18.92 -3.54 -11.48
CA PRO A 496 19.64 -3.22 -12.70
C PRO A 496 20.63 -2.08 -12.45
N ARG A 497 21.86 -2.20 -12.93
CA ARG A 497 22.89 -1.18 -12.71
C ARG A 497 22.64 0.02 -13.63
N TYR A 498 22.59 1.19 -13.02
CA TYR A 498 22.53 2.46 -13.72
C TYR A 498 23.75 3.32 -13.37
N ILE A 499 24.26 4.05 -14.35
CA ILE A 499 25.42 4.93 -14.21
C ILE A 499 25.11 6.32 -14.78
N VAL A 500 25.92 7.31 -14.43
CA VAL A 500 25.82 8.66 -15.02
C VAL A 500 26.84 8.77 -16.15
N VAL A 501 26.37 9.06 -17.36
CA VAL A 501 27.19 9.34 -18.55
C VAL A 501 26.60 10.57 -19.22
N ASP A 502 27.42 11.58 -19.48
CA ASP A 502 27.00 12.86 -20.08
C ASP A 502 25.85 13.54 -19.31
N ASN A 503 25.94 13.56 -17.97
CA ASN A 503 24.89 14.06 -17.06
C ASN A 503 23.51 13.37 -17.21
N ARG A 504 23.47 12.18 -17.81
CA ARG A 504 22.25 11.38 -17.95
C ARG A 504 22.42 10.02 -17.28
N ILE A 505 21.36 9.56 -16.62
CA ILE A 505 21.29 8.20 -16.08
C ILE A 505 21.11 7.22 -17.25
N LYS A 506 22.05 6.29 -17.43
CA LYS A 506 22.02 5.22 -18.43
C LYS A 506 22.11 3.86 -17.75
N ARG A 507 21.36 2.88 -18.26
CA ARG A 507 21.46 1.48 -17.81
C ARG A 507 22.74 0.87 -18.36
N VAL A 508 23.50 0.17 -17.53
CA VAL A 508 24.59 -0.68 -18.01
C VAL A 508 23.96 -1.97 -18.57
N PRO A 509 24.21 -2.34 -19.83
CA PRO A 509 23.63 -3.53 -20.42
C PRO A 509 23.97 -4.78 -19.60
N LYS A 510 22.95 -5.63 -19.38
CA LYS A 510 23.03 -6.91 -18.66
C LYS A 510 23.39 -6.84 -17.18
N GLU A 511 24.15 -5.86 -16.71
CA GLU A 511 24.64 -5.84 -15.33
C GLU A 511 23.56 -5.54 -14.28
N TYR A 512 23.74 -6.15 -13.11
CA TYR A 512 22.93 -5.95 -11.92
C TYR A 512 23.83 -5.68 -10.71
N VAL A 513 23.30 -4.93 -9.75
CA VAL A 513 23.83 -4.83 -8.41
C VAL A 513 23.11 -5.88 -7.57
N GLU A 514 23.84 -6.89 -7.11
CA GLU A 514 23.33 -7.88 -6.18
C GLU A 514 23.56 -7.40 -4.76
N LEU A 515 22.50 -7.38 -3.93
CA LEU A 515 22.54 -6.86 -2.57
C LEU A 515 21.95 -7.86 -1.58
N LEU A 516 22.65 -8.04 -0.47
CA LEU A 516 22.17 -8.71 0.74
C LEU A 516 22.04 -7.69 1.86
N THR A 517 20.83 -7.55 2.41
CA THR A 517 20.57 -6.75 3.62
C THR A 517 20.29 -7.72 4.76
N ILE A 518 21.18 -7.79 5.73
CA ILE A 518 21.16 -8.77 6.83
C ILE A 518 20.92 -8.03 8.14
N PHE A 519 19.93 -8.45 8.92
CA PHE A 519 19.68 -8.02 10.29
C PHE A 519 20.15 -9.12 11.25
N PRO A 520 21.41 -9.12 11.69
CA PRO A 520 21.98 -10.26 12.38
C PRO A 520 21.21 -10.61 13.65
N ASP A 521 21.15 -11.90 13.97
CA ASP A 521 20.77 -12.39 15.28
C ASP A 521 21.97 -13.01 15.99
N SER A 522 21.75 -13.51 17.20
CA SER A 522 22.78 -14.13 18.02
C SER A 522 23.09 -15.58 17.63
N SER A 523 22.46 -16.14 16.60
CA SER A 523 22.65 -17.55 16.25
C SER A 523 24.03 -17.80 15.64
N GLN A 524 24.62 -18.97 15.93
CA GLN A 524 25.89 -19.38 15.35
C GLN A 524 25.82 -19.45 13.82
N GLN A 525 24.68 -19.88 13.27
CA GLN A 525 24.45 -19.96 11.83
C GLN A 525 24.57 -18.59 11.16
N THR A 526 24.02 -17.54 11.77
CA THR A 526 24.19 -16.16 11.29
C THR A 526 25.63 -15.71 11.33
N GLN A 527 26.32 -15.95 12.45
CA GLN A 527 27.73 -15.55 12.61
C GLN A 527 28.64 -16.26 11.61
N ASP A 528 28.42 -17.55 11.38
CA ASP A 528 29.18 -18.35 10.41
C ASP A 528 28.95 -17.87 8.97
N PHE A 529 27.72 -17.48 8.63
CA PHE A 529 27.40 -16.93 7.31
C PHE A 529 28.05 -15.55 7.11
N LEU A 530 28.01 -14.68 8.12
CA LEU A 530 28.68 -13.37 8.06
C LEU A 530 30.20 -13.51 7.93
N ARG A 531 30.81 -14.48 8.63
CA ARG A 531 32.23 -14.80 8.49
C ARG A 531 32.56 -15.30 7.10
N PHE A 532 31.71 -16.18 6.54
CA PHE A 532 31.83 -16.63 5.16
C PHE A 532 31.78 -15.46 4.16
N LEU A 533 30.81 -14.54 4.29
CA LEU A 533 30.73 -13.37 3.41
C LEU A 533 32.03 -12.53 3.47
N ALA A 534 32.56 -12.29 4.67
CA ALA A 534 33.81 -11.55 4.85
C ALA A 534 35.03 -12.26 4.24
N GLN A 535 35.05 -13.59 4.24
CA GLN A 535 36.20 -14.39 3.78
C GLN A 535 36.13 -14.75 2.29
N SER A 536 34.93 -14.90 1.72
CA SER A 536 34.75 -15.32 0.32
C SER A 536 35.33 -14.34 -0.69
N GLY A 537 35.36 -13.04 -0.37
CA GLY A 537 35.75 -11.98 -1.30
C GLY A 537 34.70 -11.63 -2.36
N GLU A 538 33.65 -12.45 -2.50
CA GLU A 538 32.61 -12.31 -3.53
C GLU A 538 31.67 -11.12 -3.31
N PHE A 539 31.45 -10.75 -2.04
CA PHE A 539 30.63 -9.63 -1.63
C PHE A 539 31.45 -8.63 -0.82
N LYS A 540 31.27 -7.34 -1.11
CA LYS A 540 31.85 -6.26 -0.30
C LYS A 540 30.84 -5.79 0.75
N LYS A 541 31.26 -5.65 2.01
CA LYS A 541 30.46 -4.96 3.02
C LYS A 541 30.36 -3.47 2.67
N LEU A 542 29.15 -2.99 2.47
CA LEU A 542 28.84 -1.62 2.04
C LEU A 542 28.37 -0.73 3.18
N TRP A 543 27.73 -1.29 4.22
CA TRP A 543 27.19 -0.50 5.33
C TRP A 543 26.98 -1.34 6.60
N GLY A 544 27.14 -0.71 7.76
CA GLY A 544 26.84 -1.28 9.09
C GLY A 544 27.78 -2.38 9.59
N GLY A 545 27.40 -2.97 10.73
CA GLY A 545 28.18 -3.99 11.45
C GLY A 545 29.45 -3.42 12.07
N SER A 546 29.31 -2.27 12.73
CA SER A 546 30.34 -1.60 13.55
C SER A 546 30.38 -2.15 14.96
#